data_AF-A0A7C9FSP2-F1
#
_entry.id   AF-A0A7C9FSP2-F1
#
_cell.length_a   1.000
_cell.length_b   1.000
_cell.length_c   1.000
_cell.angle_alpha   90.00
_cell.angle_beta   90.00
_cell.angle_gamma   90.00
#
_symmetry.space_group_name_H-M   'P 1'
#
loop_
_entity.id
_entity.type
_entity.pdbx_description
1 polymer ?
#
loop_
_entity_poly.entity_id
_entity_poly.type
_entity_poly.pdbx_seq_one_letter_code
_entity_poly.pdbx_strand_id
1 'polypeptide(L)'
;MKIWITSILVFLFIGCSKKNKKSSFQPTKIETVTDLDKVAVVLVRIQKKGNNYSAFIPNYKIINSSKIISNTSAKNWRENDFICFILNQNKTIMDTLIITKPMQQSYEFSNDKKIIESKIVESSENELLLRFNYNSNMESIQVLRVQNDNSLKIISTIPLFK
;
A
#
# COMPACT_ATOMS: atom_id res chain seq x y z
N MET A 1 -16.13 -39.76 -48.72
CA MET A 1 -17.43 -40.32 -48.32
C MET A 1 -18.04 -39.36 -47.30
N LYS A 2 -19.14 -38.70 -47.67
CA LYS A 2 -19.84 -37.68 -46.86
C LYS A 2 -20.70 -38.37 -45.81
N ILE A 3 -20.62 -37.95 -44.54
CA ILE A 3 -21.76 -38.04 -43.60
C ILE A 3 -21.80 -36.75 -42.77
N TRP A 4 -22.84 -35.97 -43.02
CA TRP A 4 -23.33 -34.86 -42.23
C TRP A 4 -24.28 -35.43 -41.18
N ILE A 5 -24.15 -35.05 -39.89
CA ILE A 5 -25.24 -35.18 -38.92
C ILE A 5 -25.32 -33.88 -38.12
N THR A 6 -26.35 -33.11 -38.46
CA THR A 6 -26.93 -32.05 -37.64
C THR A 6 -27.72 -32.66 -36.50
N SER A 7 -27.63 -32.08 -35.30
CA SER A 7 -28.72 -32.20 -34.31
C SER A 7 -28.76 -30.97 -33.42
N ILE A 8 -29.77 -30.17 -33.76
CA ILE A 8 -30.38 -29.11 -32.97
C ILE A 8 -31.00 -29.76 -31.72
N LEU A 9 -30.73 -29.20 -30.54
CA LEU A 9 -31.57 -29.47 -29.38
C LEU A 9 -31.97 -28.15 -28.72
N VAL A 10 -33.22 -27.78 -29.01
CA VAL A 10 -33.98 -26.70 -28.41
C VAL A 10 -34.42 -27.16 -27.02
N PHE A 11 -33.98 -26.45 -25.97
CA PHE A 11 -34.66 -26.51 -24.67
C PHE A 11 -35.36 -25.18 -24.39
N LEU A 12 -36.65 -25.19 -24.72
CA LEU A 12 -37.65 -24.27 -24.17
C LEU A 12 -38.04 -24.77 -22.77
N PHE A 13 -37.69 -24.03 -21.72
CA PHE A 13 -38.39 -24.12 -20.44
C PHE A 13 -39.06 -22.79 -20.13
N ILE A 14 -40.37 -22.81 -20.35
CA ILE A 14 -41.37 -21.87 -19.87
C ILE A 14 -41.67 -22.22 -18.40
N GLY A 15 -41.80 -21.22 -17.53
CA GLY A 15 -42.78 -21.31 -16.44
C GLY A 15 -42.40 -20.84 -15.03
N CYS A 16 -42.94 -19.67 -14.68
CA CYS A 16 -43.53 -19.27 -13.38
C CYS A 16 -42.66 -19.14 -12.11
N SER A 17 -42.63 -17.94 -11.52
CA SER A 17 -43.66 -17.51 -10.56
C SER A 17 -43.28 -16.15 -9.92
N LYS A 18 -44.06 -15.10 -10.21
CA LYS A 18 -44.01 -13.82 -9.47
C LYS A 18 -44.70 -14.02 -8.11
N LYS A 19 -43.93 -14.13 -7.03
CA LYS A 19 -44.43 -13.95 -5.66
C LYS A 19 -44.05 -12.56 -5.18
N ASN A 20 -45.02 -11.65 -5.14
CA ASN A 20 -44.90 -10.38 -4.44
C ASN A 20 -44.72 -10.66 -2.94
N LYS A 21 -43.48 -10.62 -2.45
CA LYS A 21 -43.21 -10.51 -1.02
C LYS A 21 -43.56 -9.09 -0.60
N LYS A 22 -44.62 -8.95 0.21
CA LYS A 22 -44.82 -7.76 1.04
C LYS A 22 -43.58 -7.62 1.93
N SER A 23 -42.77 -6.61 1.63
CA SER A 23 -41.66 -6.17 2.46
C SER A 23 -42.27 -5.55 3.72
N SER A 24 -42.29 -6.30 4.82
CA SER A 24 -42.47 -5.69 6.14
C SER A 24 -41.16 -5.00 6.48
N PHE A 25 -41.16 -3.68 6.40
CA PHE A 25 -40.04 -2.85 6.82
C PHE A 25 -39.91 -3.00 8.34
N GLN A 26 -39.04 -3.92 8.78
CA GLN A 26 -38.49 -3.84 10.13
C GLN A 26 -37.49 -2.68 10.12
N PRO A 27 -37.56 -1.73 11.06
CA PRO A 27 -36.47 -0.78 11.23
C PRO A 27 -35.24 -1.59 11.62
N THR A 28 -34.33 -1.77 10.67
CA THR A 28 -32.98 -2.23 10.95
C THR A 28 -32.44 -1.27 11.99
N LYS A 29 -32.26 -1.76 13.21
CA LYS A 29 -31.46 -1.08 14.23
C LYS A 29 -30.10 -0.90 13.58
N ILE A 30 -29.83 0.31 13.08
CA ILE A 30 -28.52 0.70 12.60
C ILE A 30 -27.68 0.76 13.87
N GLU A 31 -27.13 -0.38 14.26
CA GLU A 31 -25.93 -0.39 15.08
C GLU A 31 -24.86 0.22 14.18
N THR A 32 -24.72 1.54 14.25
CA THR A 32 -23.47 2.21 13.97
C THR A 32 -22.46 1.63 14.96
N VAL A 33 -21.91 0.46 14.62
CA VAL A 33 -20.62 0.05 15.11
C VAL A 33 -19.69 1.14 14.59
N THR A 34 -19.39 2.12 15.43
CA THR A 34 -18.25 3.01 15.21
C THR A 34 -17.02 2.14 15.36
N ASP A 35 -16.73 1.35 14.32
CA ASP A 35 -15.43 0.75 14.13
C ASP A 35 -14.47 1.93 14.08
N LEU A 36 -13.75 2.12 15.19
CA LEU A 36 -12.71 3.13 15.24
C LEU A 36 -11.66 2.73 14.20
N ASP A 37 -11.48 3.58 13.18
CA ASP A 37 -10.43 3.39 12.19
C ASP A 37 -9.09 3.26 12.91
N LYS A 38 -8.35 2.19 12.63
CA LYS A 38 -7.02 2.01 13.21
C LYS A 38 -5.97 2.52 12.24
N VAL A 39 -4.89 3.05 12.77
CA VAL A 39 -3.73 3.49 12.01
C VAL A 39 -2.51 2.72 12.49
N ALA A 40 -1.76 2.15 11.56
CA ALA A 40 -0.45 1.58 11.82
C ALA A 40 0.60 2.70 11.73
N VAL A 41 1.45 2.77 12.75
CA VAL A 41 2.65 3.60 12.80
C VAL A 41 3.83 2.64 12.82
N VAL A 42 4.63 2.62 11.77
CA VAL A 42 5.71 1.65 11.57
C VAL A 42 7.02 2.40 11.38
N LEU A 43 7.97 2.20 12.28
CA LEU A 43 9.33 2.69 12.11
C LEU A 43 10.05 1.73 11.17
N VAL A 44 10.48 2.22 10.01
CA VAL A 44 11.28 1.47 9.04
C VAL A 44 12.68 2.06 9.03
N ARG A 45 13.68 1.20 9.25
CA ARG A 45 15.09 1.56 9.12
C ARG A 45 15.62 1.03 7.80
N ILE A 46 16.24 1.89 7.01
CA ILE A 46 16.84 1.58 5.73
C ILE A 46 18.35 1.76 5.85
N GLN A 47 19.11 0.79 5.38
CA GLN A 47 20.57 0.81 5.34
C GLN A 47 21.07 0.64 3.90
N LYS A 48 22.19 1.29 3.60
CA LYS A 48 22.88 1.25 2.31
C LYS A 48 24.34 0.88 2.52
N LYS A 49 24.79 -0.17 1.82
CA LYS A 49 26.20 -0.59 1.77
C LYS A 49 26.63 -0.72 0.31
N GLY A 50 27.39 0.27 -0.19
CA GLY A 50 27.67 0.39 -1.61
C GLY A 50 26.38 0.61 -2.41
N ASN A 51 26.11 -0.28 -3.38
CA ASN A 51 24.89 -0.26 -4.20
C ASN A 51 23.75 -1.13 -3.63
N ASN A 52 23.98 -1.80 -2.50
CA ASN A 52 23.00 -2.69 -1.89
C ASN A 52 22.24 -1.96 -0.78
N TYR A 53 20.95 -2.27 -0.69
CA TYR A 53 20.02 -1.69 0.27
C TYR A 53 19.32 -2.81 1.03
N SER A 54 19.05 -2.57 2.31
CA SER A 54 18.23 -3.42 3.16
C SER A 54 17.30 -2.56 3.99
N ALA A 55 16.13 -3.09 4.32
CA ALA A 55 15.17 -2.44 5.19
C ALA A 55 14.62 -3.42 6.23
N PHE A 56 14.36 -2.92 7.43
CA PHE A 56 13.72 -3.70 8.50
C PHE A 56 12.86 -2.79 9.38
N ILE A 57 11.97 -3.41 10.17
CA ILE A 57 11.06 -2.71 11.07
C ILE A 57 11.54 -2.93 12.51
N PRO A 58 12.27 -1.97 13.11
CA PRO A 58 12.65 -2.06 14.52
C PRO A 58 11.47 -1.90 15.49
N ASN A 59 10.41 -1.17 15.10
CA ASN A 59 9.29 -0.89 15.99
C ASN A 59 8.01 -0.60 15.21
N TYR A 60 6.87 -0.92 15.79
CA TYR A 60 5.56 -0.58 15.26
C TYR A 60 4.54 -0.36 16.39
N LYS A 61 3.48 0.39 16.09
CA LYS A 61 2.33 0.57 16.97
C LYS A 61 1.06 0.71 16.15
N ILE A 62 -0.03 0.11 16.62
CA ILE A 62 -1.37 0.35 16.09
C ILE A 62 -2.08 1.29 17.05
N ILE A 63 -2.63 2.38 16.53
CA ILE A 63 -3.35 3.39 17.30
C ILE A 63 -4.78 3.54 16.77
N ASN A 64 -5.72 3.84 17.67
CA ASN A 64 -7.06 4.23 17.25
C ASN A 64 -7.00 5.66 16.67
N SER A 65 -7.70 5.87 15.57
CA SER A 65 -7.80 7.14 14.85
C SER A 65 -9.26 7.36 14.44
N SER A 66 -9.71 8.61 14.45
CA SER A 66 -10.99 8.98 13.82
C SER A 66 -10.82 9.49 12.39
N LYS A 67 -9.56 9.54 11.90
CA LYS A 67 -9.20 10.08 10.60
C LYS A 67 -8.62 9.00 9.71
N ILE A 68 -9.28 8.78 8.58
CA ILE A 68 -8.76 8.02 7.45
C ILE A 68 -7.60 8.79 6.83
N ILE A 69 -6.48 8.13 6.66
CA ILE A 69 -5.33 8.67 5.93
C ILE A 69 -5.56 8.39 4.45
N SER A 70 -5.83 9.44 3.66
CA SER A 70 -5.79 9.34 2.21
C SER A 70 -4.34 9.41 1.75
N ASN A 71 -3.76 8.28 1.34
CA ASN A 71 -2.47 8.30 0.67
C ASN A 71 -2.69 8.80 -0.76
N THR A 72 -2.15 9.98 -1.06
CA THR A 72 -2.16 10.54 -2.41
C THR A 72 -1.25 9.68 -3.28
N SER A 73 -1.79 9.15 -4.38
CA SER A 73 -0.99 8.47 -5.39
C SER A 73 -0.14 9.51 -6.13
N ALA A 74 1.09 9.74 -5.68
CA ALA A 74 2.05 10.51 -6.46
C ALA A 74 2.36 9.71 -7.72
N LYS A 75 1.91 10.20 -8.87
CA LYS A 75 2.00 9.50 -10.18
C LYS A 75 3.41 9.50 -10.78
N ASN A 76 4.35 10.22 -10.15
CA ASN A 76 5.69 10.47 -10.68
C ASN A 76 6.76 10.02 -9.68
N TRP A 77 7.14 8.75 -9.73
CA TRP A 77 8.30 8.24 -9.00
C TRP A 77 9.57 8.50 -9.79
N ARG A 78 10.67 8.73 -9.09
CA ARG A 78 11.98 9.00 -9.67
C ARG A 78 12.98 7.95 -9.22
N GLU A 79 14.11 7.87 -9.93
CA GLU A 79 15.23 7.04 -9.51
C GLU A 79 15.56 7.29 -8.03
N ASN A 80 15.80 6.20 -7.29
CA ASN A 80 16.08 6.16 -5.86
C ASN A 80 14.91 6.45 -4.93
N ASP A 81 13.71 6.71 -5.44
CA ASP A 81 12.50 6.66 -4.62
C ASP A 81 12.22 5.21 -4.19
N PHE A 82 11.60 5.08 -3.03
CA PHE A 82 11.21 3.79 -2.47
C PHE A 82 9.70 3.65 -2.50
N ILE A 83 9.24 2.46 -2.82
CA ILE A 83 7.82 2.10 -2.85
C ILE A 83 7.62 0.98 -1.85
N CYS A 84 6.68 1.18 -0.94
CA CYS A 84 6.29 0.17 0.03
C CYS A 84 4.90 -0.34 -0.34
N PHE A 85 4.82 -1.58 -0.80
CA PHE A 85 3.54 -2.28 -0.94
C PHE A 85 3.20 -2.97 0.37
N ILE A 86 2.04 -2.64 0.92
CA ILE A 86 1.50 -3.36 2.08
C ILE A 86 0.68 -4.52 1.54
N LEU A 87 1.05 -5.73 1.91
CA LEU A 87 0.53 -6.97 1.34
C LEU A 87 -0.28 -7.78 2.36
N ASN A 88 -1.28 -8.50 1.89
CA ASN A 88 -1.95 -9.56 2.66
C ASN A 88 -1.25 -10.93 2.48
N GLN A 89 -1.82 -11.97 3.10
CA GLN A 89 -1.33 -13.35 3.01
C GLN A 89 -1.26 -13.90 1.58
N ASN A 90 -2.16 -13.45 0.71
CA ASN A 90 -2.20 -13.82 -0.71
C ASN A 90 -1.27 -12.96 -1.57
N LYS A 91 -0.39 -12.14 -0.97
CA LYS A 91 0.48 -11.16 -1.64
C LYS A 91 -0.28 -10.12 -2.48
N THR A 92 -1.56 -9.91 -2.17
CA THR A 92 -2.36 -8.84 -2.78
C THR A 92 -1.98 -7.51 -2.15
N ILE A 93 -1.77 -6.48 -2.98
CA ILE A 93 -1.46 -5.12 -2.53
C ILE A 93 -2.72 -4.52 -1.92
N MET A 94 -2.64 -4.19 -0.63
CA MET A 94 -3.71 -3.54 0.13
C MET A 94 -3.55 -2.02 0.17
N ASP A 95 -2.32 -1.54 0.21
CA ASP A 95 -1.98 -0.11 0.22
C ASP A 95 -0.57 0.10 -0.36
N THR A 96 -0.28 1.32 -0.77
CA THR A 96 1.01 1.71 -1.38
C THR A 96 1.48 3.03 -0.78
N LEU A 97 2.71 3.03 -0.26
CA LEU A 97 3.40 4.23 0.20
C LEU A 97 4.57 4.53 -0.72
N ILE A 98 4.78 5.81 -0.99
CA ILE A 98 5.89 6.30 -1.80
C ILE A 98 6.75 7.18 -0.91
N ILE A 99 8.04 6.87 -0.85
CA ILE A 99 9.01 7.56 -0.04
C ILE A 99 10.02 8.17 -0.99
N THR A 100 9.98 9.49 -1.12
CA THR A 100 10.86 10.21 -2.04
C THR A 100 12.25 10.33 -1.47
N LYS A 101 13.26 9.86 -2.22
CA LYS A 101 14.70 9.98 -1.90
C LYS A 101 15.05 9.71 -0.42
N PRO A 102 14.70 8.54 0.15
CA PRO A 102 14.83 8.28 1.57
C PRO A 102 16.26 8.34 2.11
N MET A 103 17.28 8.24 1.27
CA MET A 103 18.68 8.32 1.71
C MET A 103 19.30 9.70 1.54
N GLN A 104 18.54 10.71 1.08
CA GLN A 104 19.06 12.06 0.86
C GLN A 104 18.54 13.01 1.94
N GLN A 105 19.47 13.61 2.68
CA GLN A 105 19.16 14.69 3.62
C GLN A 105 19.62 16.02 3.03
N SER A 106 18.75 17.02 3.05
CA SER A 106 19.06 18.39 2.63
C SER A 106 19.37 19.22 3.86
N TYR A 107 20.57 19.80 3.90
CA TYR A 107 20.95 20.79 4.91
C TYR A 107 20.92 22.16 4.27
N GLU A 108 20.20 23.07 4.90
CA GLU A 108 20.21 24.48 4.54
C GLU A 108 21.04 25.25 5.57
N PHE A 109 21.93 26.11 5.09
CA PHE A 109 22.77 26.94 5.95
C PHE A 109 23.02 28.29 5.29
N SER A 110 23.28 29.31 6.12
CA SER A 110 23.62 30.65 5.65
C SER A 110 25.13 30.78 5.51
N ASN A 111 25.60 31.26 4.37
CA ASN A 111 27.02 31.56 4.18
C ASN A 111 27.41 32.94 4.76
N ASP A 112 28.69 33.29 4.70
CA ASP A 112 29.22 34.57 5.20
C ASP A 112 28.58 35.81 4.53
N LYS A 113 27.96 35.63 3.36
CA LYS A 113 27.23 36.66 2.61
C LYS A 113 25.73 36.70 2.93
N LYS A 114 25.28 35.96 3.96
CA LYS A 114 23.87 35.80 4.34
C LYS A 114 22.98 35.18 3.24
N ILE A 115 23.57 34.44 2.31
CA ILE A 115 22.84 33.70 1.27
C ILE A 115 22.54 32.31 1.80
N ILE A 116 21.31 31.84 1.60
CA ILE A 116 20.91 30.47 1.93
C ILE A 116 21.47 29.54 0.86
N GLU A 117 22.32 28.61 1.28
CA GLU A 117 22.83 27.51 0.47
C GLU A 117 22.21 26.20 0.93
N SER A 118 22.08 25.24 0.00
CA SER A 118 21.61 23.90 0.31
C SER A 118 22.67 22.87 -0.08
N LYS A 119 22.88 21.87 0.78
CA LYS A 119 23.75 20.73 0.53
C LYS A 119 22.97 19.45 0.73
N ILE A 120 22.94 18.62 -0.30
CA ILE A 120 22.39 17.27 -0.22
C ILE A 120 23.50 16.32 0.21
N VAL A 121 23.25 15.55 1.26
CA VAL A 121 24.16 14.51 1.75
C VAL A 121 23.44 13.17 1.65
N GLU A 122 24.11 12.18 1.05
CA GLU A 122 23.63 10.81 1.01
C GLU A 122 23.99 10.12 2.34
N SER A 123 22.98 9.61 3.04
CA SER A 123 23.18 8.83 4.26
C SER A 123 23.41 7.35 3.95
N SER A 124 24.17 6.68 4.81
CA SER A 124 24.30 5.22 4.80
C SER A 124 23.14 4.54 5.55
N GLU A 125 22.43 5.27 6.40
CA GLU A 125 21.31 4.77 7.19
C GLU A 125 20.26 5.87 7.39
N ASN A 126 18.97 5.52 7.31
CA ASN A 126 17.90 6.44 7.66
C ASN A 126 16.73 5.70 8.33
N GLU A 127 16.04 6.40 9.22
CA GLU A 127 14.83 5.93 9.88
C GLU A 127 13.62 6.72 9.41
N LEU A 128 12.55 6.01 9.08
CA LEU A 128 11.34 6.57 8.52
C LEU A 128 10.14 6.12 9.33
N LEU A 129 9.30 7.06 9.72
CA LEU A 129 8.04 6.76 10.37
C LEU A 129 6.92 6.66 9.32
N LEU A 130 6.54 5.45 8.96
CA LEU A 130 5.45 5.20 8.02
C LEU A 130 4.11 5.19 8.76
N ARG A 131 3.09 5.77 8.15
CA ARG A 131 1.74 5.81 8.72
C ARG A 131 0.69 5.48 7.67
N PHE A 132 -0.14 4.49 7.93
CA PHE A 132 -1.17 4.02 7.00
C PHE A 132 -2.38 3.47 7.75
N ASN A 133 -3.52 3.37 7.06
CA ASN A 133 -4.73 2.79 7.65
C ASN A 133 -4.48 1.30 7.92
N TYR A 134 -4.71 0.87 9.15
CA TYR A 134 -4.50 -0.51 9.55
C TYR A 134 -5.69 -1.37 9.12
N ASN A 135 -5.37 -2.53 8.55
CA ASN A 135 -6.32 -3.59 8.28
C ASN A 135 -5.76 -4.91 8.85
N SER A 136 -6.62 -5.70 9.50
CA SER A 136 -6.22 -6.98 10.13
C SER A 136 -5.67 -8.00 9.15
N ASN A 137 -5.95 -7.87 7.86
CA ASN A 137 -5.46 -8.78 6.82
C ASN A 137 -4.05 -8.40 6.31
N MET A 138 -3.48 -7.28 6.76
CA MET A 138 -2.12 -6.86 6.40
C MET A 138 -1.09 -7.73 7.11
N GLU A 139 -0.14 -8.30 6.36
CA GLU A 139 0.85 -9.24 6.88
C GLU A 139 2.29 -8.81 6.64
N SER A 140 2.58 -8.06 5.58
CA SER A 140 3.97 -7.65 5.28
C SER A 140 4.05 -6.34 4.51
N ILE A 141 5.22 -5.70 4.59
CA ILE A 141 5.63 -4.61 3.69
C ILE A 141 6.70 -5.15 2.74
N GLN A 142 6.44 -5.06 1.44
CA GLN A 142 7.46 -5.22 0.43
C GLN A 142 8.01 -3.84 0.05
N VAL A 143 9.31 -3.64 0.27
CA VAL A 143 10.01 -2.40 -0.09
C VAL A 143 10.74 -2.61 -1.40
N LEU A 144 10.52 -1.72 -2.35
CA LEU A 144 11.14 -1.69 -3.66
C LEU A 144 11.84 -0.35 -3.88
N ARG A 145 12.96 -0.35 -4.61
CA ARG A 145 13.67 0.85 -5.05
C ARG A 145 13.48 1.03 -6.54
N VAL A 146 13.11 2.25 -6.94
CA VAL A 146 13.05 2.67 -8.35
C VAL A 146 14.47 2.79 -8.89
N GLN A 147 14.76 2.04 -9.96
CA GLN A 147 16.02 2.09 -10.69
C GLN A 147 16.02 3.22 -11.73
N ASN A 148 17.17 3.47 -12.34
CA ASN A 148 17.37 4.49 -13.37
C ASN A 148 16.53 4.27 -14.65
N ASP A 149 16.19 3.02 -14.96
CA ASP A 149 15.32 2.61 -16.07
C ASP A 149 13.83 2.57 -15.69
N ASN A 150 13.47 3.14 -14.53
CA ASN A 150 12.14 3.07 -13.91
C ASN A 150 11.67 1.65 -13.54
N SER A 151 12.53 0.63 -13.58
CA SER A 151 12.20 -0.68 -13.05
C SER A 151 12.20 -0.68 -11.52
N LEU A 152 11.48 -1.63 -10.92
CA LEU A 152 11.41 -1.79 -9.47
C LEU A 152 12.29 -2.95 -9.03
N LYS A 153 13.27 -2.66 -8.17
CA LYS A 153 14.09 -3.68 -7.53
C LYS A 153 13.61 -3.91 -6.10
N ILE A 154 13.20 -5.14 -5.79
CA ILE A 154 12.86 -5.52 -4.41
C ILE A 154 14.13 -5.41 -3.56
N ILE A 155 14.04 -4.70 -2.45
CA ILE A 155 15.14 -4.61 -1.48
C ILE A 155 14.87 -5.44 -0.23
N SER A 156 13.60 -5.55 0.20
CA SER A 156 13.21 -6.31 1.39
C SER A 156 11.72 -6.65 1.37
N THR A 157 11.36 -7.76 2.03
CA THR A 157 9.98 -8.07 2.40
C THR A 157 9.97 -8.34 3.89
N ILE A 158 9.26 -7.50 4.63
CA ILE A 158 9.34 -7.41 6.09
C ILE A 158 7.97 -7.77 6.64
N PRO A 159 7.85 -8.77 7.53
CA PRO A 159 6.59 -9.05 8.21
C PRO A 159 6.12 -7.84 9.02
N LEU A 160 4.82 -7.60 9.00
CA LEU A 160 4.14 -6.62 9.85
C LEU A 160 3.59 -7.31 11.09
N PHE A 161 3.66 -6.60 12.21
CA PHE A 161 2.93 -6.91 13.44
C PHE A 161 3.22 -8.28 14.07
N LYS A 162 4.46 -8.78 13.93
CA LYS A 162 4.95 -10.00 14.57
C LYS A 162 5.70 -9.71 15.85
#